data_AF-A0A2C9EJC9-F1
#
_entry.id   AF-A0A2C9EJC9-F1
#
_cell.length_a   1.000
_cell.length_b   1.000
_cell.length_c   1.000
_cell.angle_alpha   90.00
_cell.angle_beta   90.00
_cell.angle_gamma   90.00
#
_symmetry.space_group_name_H-M   'P 1'
#
loop_
_entity.id
_entity.type
_entity.pdbx_description
1 polymer ?
#
loop_
_entity_poly.entity_id
_entity_poly.type
_entity_poly.pdbx_seq_one_letter_code
_entity_poly.pdbx_strand_id
1 'polypeptide(L)'
;MEVFVLDGGSTDNSVEIIRKWEHKLAGWRSYPDKGQAAAINEGILQGKAPYVCWLNSDDWFEPDGLKRLISAIETAPEASAVYGKCWNVIQNTGKRKPVWVEPFSERRLALRCIISQPATLIRRSAWLNIGGVNPTLHMAMDYDLWWRLFKIVGPLKYIDAFVAVNREHEATKTKTLRRRHYQEAMAVVRKYHGSVPLKWWLFQPYAVWLKSIFP
;
A
#
# COMPACT_ATOMS: atom_id res chain seq x y z
N MET A 1 12.48 7.98 14.12
CA MET A 1 11.97 7.14 13.01
C MET A 1 12.91 5.97 12.87
N GLU A 2 12.38 4.77 12.75
CA GLU A 2 13.16 3.55 12.50
C GLU A 2 12.90 3.13 11.05
N VAL A 3 13.96 2.79 10.31
CA VAL A 3 13.83 2.32 8.92
C VAL A 3 14.47 0.95 8.82
N PHE A 4 13.67 -0.03 8.42
CA PHE A 4 14.11 -1.38 8.14
C PHE A 4 14.02 -1.67 6.64
N VAL A 5 15.06 -2.26 6.06
CA VAL A 5 15.07 -2.68 4.66
C VAL A 5 15.09 -4.21 4.57
N LEU A 6 14.06 -4.78 3.97
CA LEU A 6 13.84 -6.22 3.89
C LEU A 6 13.99 -6.63 2.43
N ASP A 7 15.23 -6.84 2.00
CA ASP A 7 15.52 -7.28 0.64
C ASP A 7 15.22 -8.78 0.47
N GLY A 8 14.48 -9.11 -0.59
CA GLY A 8 14.02 -10.47 -0.91
C GLY A 8 15.02 -11.31 -1.68
N GLY A 9 16.32 -11.00 -1.59
CA GLY A 9 17.39 -11.67 -2.33
C GLY A 9 17.61 -11.07 -3.72
N SER A 10 17.76 -9.75 -3.79
CA SER A 10 18.03 -9.06 -5.05
C SER A 10 19.35 -9.54 -5.69
N THR A 11 19.35 -9.65 -7.02
CA THR A 11 20.51 -10.07 -7.82
C THR A 11 21.18 -8.92 -8.58
N ASP A 12 20.64 -7.71 -8.47
CA ASP A 12 21.21 -6.49 -9.03
C ASP A 12 22.09 -5.79 -7.98
N ASN A 13 22.39 -4.50 -8.20
CA ASN A 13 23.24 -3.71 -7.30
C ASN A 13 22.54 -3.23 -6.01
N SER A 14 21.36 -3.77 -5.67
CA SER A 14 20.57 -3.33 -4.52
C SER A 14 21.33 -3.50 -3.19
N VAL A 15 22.03 -4.62 -2.99
CA VAL A 15 22.76 -4.89 -1.74
C VAL A 15 23.91 -3.90 -1.54
N GLU A 16 24.66 -3.58 -2.60
CA GLU A 16 25.71 -2.57 -2.58
C GLU A 16 25.16 -1.19 -2.25
N ILE A 17 23.97 -0.85 -2.76
CA ILE A 17 23.31 0.42 -2.44
C ILE A 17 22.86 0.42 -0.96
N ILE A 18 22.24 -0.65 -0.48
CA ILE A 18 21.78 -0.74 0.92
C ILE A 18 22.95 -0.54 1.89
N ARG A 19 24.10 -1.19 1.65
CA ARG A 19 25.31 -1.05 2.47
C ARG A 19 25.80 0.40 2.58
N LYS A 20 25.67 1.22 1.54
CA LYS A 20 26.04 2.66 1.59
C LYS A 20 25.19 3.45 2.58
N TRP A 21 23.96 2.99 2.85
CA TRP A 21 22.99 3.65 3.71
C TRP A 21 22.82 2.96 5.07
N GLU A 22 23.51 1.85 5.32
CA GLU A 22 23.38 1.03 6.53
C GLU A 22 23.46 1.84 7.83
N HIS A 23 24.37 2.82 7.88
CA HIS A 23 24.54 3.73 9.03
C HIS A 23 23.30 4.59 9.37
N LYS A 24 22.28 4.66 8.49
CA LYS A 24 21.00 5.35 8.73
C LYS A 24 19.84 4.39 8.95
N LEU A 25 20.04 3.08 8.79
CA LEU A 25 19.00 2.07 8.94
C LEU A 25 18.98 1.57 10.38
N ALA A 26 17.78 1.29 10.89
CA ALA A 26 17.62 0.57 12.16
C ALA A 26 17.97 -0.91 12.00
N GLY A 27 17.86 -1.44 10.78
CA GLY A 27 18.30 -2.78 10.41
C GLY A 27 18.03 -3.06 8.93
N TRP A 28 18.66 -4.10 8.40
CA TRP A 28 18.34 -4.60 7.08
C TRP A 28 18.68 -6.09 6.96
N ARG A 29 18.07 -6.76 5.99
CA ARG A 29 18.41 -8.13 5.61
C ARG A 29 18.34 -8.29 4.10
N SER A 30 19.05 -9.29 3.57
CA SER A 30 18.97 -9.70 2.16
C SER A 30 19.06 -11.22 2.06
N TYR A 31 17.94 -11.86 1.76
CA TYR A 31 17.84 -13.28 1.43
C TYR A 31 16.47 -13.58 0.79
N PRO A 32 16.34 -14.68 0.02
CA PRO A 32 15.04 -15.09 -0.54
C PRO A 32 13.96 -15.22 0.53
N ASP A 33 12.83 -14.54 0.34
CA ASP A 33 11.69 -14.58 1.25
C ASP A 33 10.41 -15.13 0.59
N LYS A 34 9.33 -15.21 1.38
CA LYS A 34 8.02 -15.72 0.94
C LYS A 34 7.18 -14.65 0.22
N GLY A 35 7.83 -13.60 -0.30
CA GLY A 35 7.22 -12.50 -0.99
C GLY A 35 6.96 -11.29 -0.10
N GLN A 36 6.50 -10.23 -0.75
CA GLN A 36 6.37 -8.88 -0.20
C GLN A 36 5.56 -8.81 1.11
N ALA A 37 4.46 -9.56 1.23
CA ALA A 37 3.67 -9.57 2.46
C ALA A 37 4.45 -10.14 3.66
N ALA A 38 5.26 -11.17 3.45
CA ALA A 38 6.13 -11.73 4.49
C ALA A 38 7.21 -10.72 4.91
N ALA A 39 7.84 -10.06 3.93
CA ALA A 39 8.83 -9.01 4.19
C ALA A 39 8.25 -7.84 4.98
N ILE A 40 7.06 -7.34 4.60
CA ILE A 40 6.38 -6.25 5.30
C ILE A 40 6.06 -6.66 6.74
N ASN A 41 5.45 -7.82 6.95
CA ASN A 41 5.09 -8.27 8.29
C ASN A 41 6.34 -8.45 9.18
N GLU A 42 7.40 -9.04 8.65
CA GLU A 42 8.67 -9.20 9.36
C GLU A 42 9.25 -7.83 9.74
N GLY A 43 9.35 -6.90 8.79
CA GLY A 43 9.92 -5.57 9.01
C GLY A 43 9.18 -4.75 10.06
N ILE A 44 7.85 -4.78 10.04
CA ILE A 44 7.03 -4.06 11.03
C ILE A 44 7.22 -4.61 12.45
N LEU A 45 7.48 -5.92 12.59
CA LEU A 45 7.70 -6.55 13.90
C LEU A 45 9.05 -6.18 14.52
N GLN A 46 10.05 -5.81 13.72
CA GLN A 46 11.37 -5.41 14.23
C GLN A 46 11.36 -4.02 14.91
N GLY A 47 10.48 -3.11 14.47
CA GLY A 47 10.36 -1.77 15.01
C GLY A 47 9.51 -1.66 16.28
N LYS A 48 9.70 -0.56 17.03
CA LYS A 48 8.97 -0.24 18.27
C LYS A 48 8.17 1.06 18.21
N ALA A 49 8.31 1.84 17.13
CA ALA A 49 7.56 3.07 16.92
C ALA A 49 6.03 2.89 17.09
N PRO A 50 5.30 3.89 17.62
CA PRO A 50 3.86 3.80 17.82
C PRO A 50 3.05 3.76 16.51
N TYR A 51 3.67 4.19 15.41
CA TYR A 51 3.09 4.21 14.07
C TYR A 51 3.96 3.41 13.11
N VAL A 52 3.30 2.79 12.14
CA VAL A 52 3.92 1.93 11.14
C VAL A 52 3.38 2.26 9.76
N CYS A 53 4.24 2.14 8.77
CA CYS A 53 3.93 2.17 7.35
C CYS A 53 4.98 1.34 6.62
N TRP A 54 4.75 1.05 5.35
CA TRP A 54 5.78 0.48 4.49
C TRP A 54 5.84 1.25 3.18
N LEU A 55 7.00 1.19 2.53
CA LEU A 55 7.24 1.82 1.26
C LEU A 55 7.88 0.77 0.36
N ASN A 56 7.38 0.66 -0.88
CA ASN A 56 8.03 -0.20 -1.85
C ASN A 56 9.34 0.46 -2.30
N SER A 57 10.30 -0.33 -2.79
CA SER A 57 11.64 0.16 -3.15
C SER A 57 11.63 1.17 -4.31
N ASP A 58 10.50 1.32 -4.99
CA ASP A 58 10.24 2.22 -6.09
C ASP A 58 9.38 3.44 -5.70
N ASP A 59 8.87 3.52 -4.49
CA ASP A 59 8.00 4.60 -4.00
C ASP A 59 8.77 5.59 -3.10
N TRP A 60 8.25 6.81 -2.93
CA TRP A 60 8.83 7.80 -1.99
C TRP A 60 7.77 8.72 -1.37
N PHE A 61 8.09 9.32 -0.22
CA PHE A 61 7.28 10.38 0.37
C PHE A 61 7.52 11.73 -0.33
N GLU A 62 6.47 12.55 -0.44
CA GLU A 62 6.63 13.97 -0.76
C GLU A 62 7.29 14.71 0.42
N PRO A 63 7.90 15.90 0.21
CA PRO A 63 8.38 16.74 1.30
C PRO A 63 7.29 16.96 2.35
N ASP A 64 7.65 16.78 3.63
CA ASP A 64 6.74 16.80 4.77
C ASP A 64 5.61 15.75 4.75
N GLY A 65 5.57 14.83 3.79
CA GLY A 65 4.49 13.85 3.63
C GLY A 65 4.27 13.01 4.88
N LEU A 66 5.35 12.42 5.41
CA LEU A 66 5.30 11.66 6.66
C LEU A 66 4.94 12.54 7.87
N LYS A 67 5.44 13.78 7.93
CA LYS A 67 5.11 14.74 9.00
C LYS A 67 3.61 15.08 9.02
N ARG A 68 3.00 15.26 7.84
CA ARG A 68 1.56 15.49 7.68
C ARG A 68 0.75 14.28 8.14
N LEU A 69 1.18 13.07 7.80
CA LEU A 69 0.55 11.84 8.26
C LEU A 69 0.63 11.69 9.79
N ILE A 70 1.79 11.95 10.39
CA ILE A 70 1.97 11.91 11.85
C ILE A 70 1.04 12.92 12.54
N SER A 71 1.02 14.18 12.11
CA SER A 71 0.15 15.19 12.70
C SER A 71 -1.34 14.83 12.58
N ALA A 72 -1.72 14.24 11.46
CA ALA A 72 -3.11 13.86 11.21
C ALA A 72 -3.56 12.62 12.02
N ILE A 73 -2.67 11.66 12.29
CA ILE A 73 -3.01 10.52 13.16
C ILE A 73 -3.01 10.91 14.64
N GLU A 74 -2.17 11.86 15.06
CA GLU A 74 -2.14 12.36 16.43
C GLU A 74 -3.40 13.18 16.77
N THR A 75 -3.99 13.85 15.79
CA THR A 75 -5.23 14.63 15.94
C THR A 75 -6.51 13.83 15.69
N ALA A 76 -6.39 12.52 15.41
CA ALA A 76 -7.49 11.58 15.21
C ALA A 76 -7.29 10.31 16.06
N PRO A 77 -7.39 10.40 17.40
CA PRO A 77 -7.15 9.28 18.32
C PRO A 77 -8.03 8.05 18.03
N GLU A 78 -9.23 8.26 17.51
CA GLU A 78 -10.21 7.22 17.14
C GLU A 78 -9.84 6.45 15.87
N ALA A 79 -9.01 7.02 15.00
CA ALA A 79 -8.65 6.38 13.74
C ALA A 79 -7.50 5.38 13.92
N SER A 80 -7.67 4.18 13.36
CA SER A 80 -6.60 3.16 13.33
C SER A 80 -5.50 3.47 12.32
N ALA A 81 -5.80 4.26 11.30
CA ALA A 81 -4.88 4.68 10.26
C ALA A 81 -5.32 6.00 9.63
N VAL A 82 -4.35 6.69 9.04
CA VAL A 82 -4.54 7.90 8.24
C VAL A 82 -3.95 7.71 6.85
N TYR A 83 -4.54 8.37 5.87
CA TYR A 83 -4.04 8.35 4.50
C TYR A 83 -4.27 9.68 3.78
N GLY A 84 -3.38 9.98 2.83
CA GLY A 84 -3.45 11.17 2.00
C GLY A 84 -3.56 10.86 0.50
N LYS A 85 -3.45 11.91 -0.31
CA LYS A 85 -3.33 11.80 -1.77
C LYS A 85 -1.93 11.30 -2.14
N CYS A 86 -1.85 10.67 -3.31
CA CYS A 86 -0.62 10.11 -3.86
C CYS A 86 -0.45 10.53 -5.32
N TRP A 87 0.78 10.85 -5.73
CA TRP A 87 1.11 11.01 -7.14
C TRP A 87 1.47 9.66 -7.75
N ASN A 88 1.14 9.47 -9.01
CA ASN A 88 1.70 8.43 -9.86
C ASN A 88 2.69 9.09 -10.84
N VAL A 89 3.96 8.72 -10.76
CA VAL A 89 5.04 9.25 -11.63
C VAL A 89 5.43 8.19 -12.65
N ILE A 90 5.28 8.51 -13.94
CA ILE A 90 5.69 7.61 -15.02
C ILE A 90 7.20 7.75 -15.21
N GLN A 91 7.98 6.70 -14.89
CA GLN A 91 9.45 6.73 -14.86
C GLN A 91 10.06 7.27 -16.16
N ASN A 92 9.59 6.83 -17.32
CA ASN A 92 10.18 7.18 -18.62
C ASN A 92 9.92 8.64 -19.04
N THR A 93 8.93 9.32 -18.45
CA THR A 93 8.52 10.68 -18.88
C THR A 93 8.58 11.70 -17.76
N GLY A 94 8.71 11.26 -16.50
CA GLY A 94 8.54 12.10 -15.32
C GLY A 94 7.12 12.63 -15.10
N LYS A 95 6.16 12.29 -15.99
CA LYS A 95 4.80 12.84 -15.92
C LYS A 95 4.11 12.40 -14.64
N ARG A 96 3.61 13.39 -13.89
CA ARG A 96 2.82 13.20 -12.66
C ARG A 96 1.34 13.17 -12.98
N LYS A 97 0.62 12.20 -12.40
CA LYS A 97 -0.85 12.13 -12.41
C LYS A 97 -1.35 11.80 -11.02
N PRO A 98 -2.46 12.38 -10.54
CA PRO A 98 -2.98 12.02 -9.24
C PRO A 98 -3.50 10.57 -9.26
N VAL A 99 -3.14 9.79 -8.24
CA VAL A 99 -3.80 8.51 -7.96
C VAL A 99 -5.24 8.82 -7.52
N TRP A 100 -6.17 7.95 -7.89
CA TRP A 100 -7.56 8.08 -7.46
C TRP A 100 -7.69 7.73 -5.97
N VAL A 101 -7.69 8.75 -5.12
CA VAL A 101 -7.89 8.65 -3.67
C VAL A 101 -9.13 9.46 -3.29
N GLU A 102 -9.95 8.95 -2.37
CA GLU A 102 -11.18 9.60 -1.93
C GLU A 102 -11.30 9.63 -0.40
N PRO A 103 -12.03 10.60 0.18
CA PRO A 103 -12.45 10.53 1.58
C PRO A 103 -13.14 9.20 1.90
N PHE A 104 -12.91 8.71 3.12
CA PHE A 104 -13.32 7.37 3.50
C PHE A 104 -14.84 7.22 3.41
N SER A 105 -15.26 6.11 2.80
CA SER A 105 -16.65 5.68 2.75
C SER A 105 -16.65 4.19 2.48
N GLU A 106 -17.35 3.40 3.30
CA GLU A 106 -17.49 1.96 3.08
C GLU A 106 -17.99 1.65 1.66
N ARG A 107 -19.01 2.39 1.19
CA ARG A 107 -19.55 2.25 -0.17
C ARG A 107 -18.47 2.50 -1.22
N ARG A 108 -17.65 3.55 -1.07
CA ARG A 108 -16.58 3.85 -2.04
C ARG A 108 -15.47 2.82 -1.98
N LEU A 109 -15.09 2.40 -0.77
CA LEU A 109 -14.13 1.32 -0.55
C LEU A 109 -14.61 0.01 -1.18
N ALA A 110 -15.91 -0.30 -1.18
CA ALA A 110 -16.46 -1.47 -1.88
C ALA A 110 -16.42 -1.35 -3.40
N LEU A 111 -16.46 -0.13 -3.95
CA LEU A 111 -16.43 0.11 -5.40
C LEU A 111 -15.02 0.12 -5.99
N ARG A 112 -13.99 0.38 -5.18
CA ARG A 112 -12.56 0.35 -5.55
C ARG A 112 -11.67 0.51 -4.31
N CYS A 113 -10.39 0.18 -4.40
CA CYS A 113 -9.42 0.63 -3.41
C CYS A 113 -9.25 2.16 -3.51
N ILE A 114 -9.78 2.91 -2.54
CA ILE A 114 -9.73 4.39 -2.48
C ILE A 114 -8.54 4.93 -1.68
N ILE A 115 -7.67 4.04 -1.21
CA ILE A 115 -6.50 4.35 -0.39
C ILE A 115 -5.27 3.95 -1.18
N SER A 116 -4.31 4.86 -1.32
CA SER A 116 -3.03 4.57 -1.96
C SER A 116 -2.02 4.17 -0.90
N GLN A 117 -1.54 2.93 -0.98
CA GLN A 117 -0.64 2.32 0.00
C GLN A 117 0.55 3.18 0.47
N PRO A 118 1.39 3.76 -0.41
CA PRO A 118 2.55 4.54 0.05
C PRO A 118 2.16 5.83 0.78
N ALA A 119 0.91 6.29 0.65
CA ALA A 119 0.38 7.48 1.29
C ALA A 119 -0.34 7.19 2.62
N THR A 120 0.09 6.17 3.38
CA THR A 120 -0.58 5.72 4.61
C THR A 120 0.32 5.70 5.83
N LEU A 121 -0.28 5.88 7.01
CA LEU A 121 0.35 5.67 8.31
C LEU A 121 -0.67 5.00 9.25
N ILE A 122 -0.26 3.95 9.95
CA ILE A 122 -1.15 3.06 10.71
C ILE A 122 -0.68 3.03 12.16
N ARG A 123 -1.61 2.98 13.13
CA ARG A 123 -1.26 2.71 14.52
C ARG A 123 -0.68 1.30 14.63
N ARG A 124 0.51 1.17 15.21
CA ARG A 124 1.16 -0.14 15.39
C ARG A 124 0.28 -1.09 16.20
N SER A 125 -0.43 -0.59 17.20
CA SER A 125 -1.39 -1.39 17.98
C SER A 125 -2.49 -2.00 17.10
N ALA A 126 -3.07 -1.23 16.17
CA ALA A 126 -4.06 -1.71 15.23
C ALA A 126 -3.47 -2.74 14.26
N TRP A 127 -2.26 -2.48 13.73
CA TRP A 127 -1.55 -3.43 12.88
C TRP A 127 -1.36 -4.79 13.55
N LEU A 128 -0.88 -4.78 14.79
CA LEU A 128 -0.66 -6.00 15.58
C LEU A 128 -1.96 -6.73 15.88
N ASN A 129 -3.01 -5.99 16.24
CA ASN A 129 -4.32 -6.56 16.55
C ASN A 129 -4.92 -7.34 15.36
N ILE A 130 -4.70 -6.86 14.14
CA ILE A 130 -5.22 -7.51 12.93
C ILE A 130 -4.26 -8.53 12.30
N GLY A 131 -3.05 -8.70 12.87
CA GLY A 131 -2.04 -9.63 12.37
C GLY A 131 -1.31 -9.18 11.09
N GLY A 132 -1.23 -7.88 10.83
CA GLY A 132 -0.51 -7.32 9.67
C GLY A 132 -1.18 -7.58 8.31
N VAL A 133 -0.42 -7.63 7.22
CA VAL A 133 -0.95 -7.94 5.87
C VAL A 133 -1.13 -9.45 5.69
N ASN A 134 -2.16 -9.87 4.94
CA ASN A 134 -2.40 -11.29 4.69
C ASN A 134 -1.38 -11.86 3.69
N PRO A 135 -0.51 -12.82 4.09
CA PRO A 135 0.54 -13.36 3.22
C PRO A 135 0.01 -14.21 2.06
N THR A 136 -1.26 -14.62 2.07
CA THR A 136 -1.84 -15.37 0.95
C THR A 136 -2.24 -14.46 -0.22
N LEU A 137 -2.33 -13.14 0.01
CA LEU A 137 -2.66 -12.15 -1.01
C LEU A 137 -1.40 -11.54 -1.62
N HIS A 138 -1.37 -11.42 -2.94
CA HIS A 138 -0.17 -10.98 -3.66
C HIS A 138 -0.39 -9.66 -4.41
N MET A 139 -1.65 -9.31 -4.68
CA MET A 139 -2.04 -8.15 -5.47
C MET A 139 -3.02 -7.22 -4.76
N ALA A 140 -3.70 -7.69 -3.71
CA ALA A 140 -4.72 -6.92 -2.98
C ALA A 140 -4.53 -6.97 -1.45
N MET A 141 -3.29 -7.19 -0.98
CA MET A 141 -2.99 -7.29 0.45
C MET A 141 -3.23 -5.99 1.23
N ASP A 142 -2.97 -4.85 0.61
CA ASP A 142 -3.27 -3.52 1.12
C ASP A 142 -4.78 -3.29 1.18
N TYR A 143 -5.51 -3.69 0.14
CA TYR A 143 -6.95 -3.55 0.10
C TYR A 143 -7.66 -4.39 1.19
N ASP A 144 -7.20 -5.63 1.40
CA ASP A 144 -7.62 -6.47 2.53
C ASP A 144 -7.30 -5.84 3.89
N LEU A 145 -6.12 -5.24 4.03
CA LEU A 145 -5.70 -4.53 5.24
C LEU A 145 -6.64 -3.37 5.57
N TRP A 146 -7.01 -2.54 4.59
CA TRP A 146 -7.92 -1.42 4.78
C TRP A 146 -9.30 -1.87 5.28
N TRP A 147 -9.82 -2.97 4.72
CA TRP A 147 -11.08 -3.56 5.18
C TRP A 147 -10.98 -4.09 6.61
N ARG A 148 -9.90 -4.79 6.97
CA ARG A 148 -9.72 -5.31 8.34
C ARG A 148 -9.57 -4.20 9.37
N LEU A 149 -8.80 -3.16 9.07
CA LEU A 149 -8.68 -1.98 9.92
C LEU A 149 -10.05 -1.31 10.11
N PHE A 150 -10.79 -1.13 9.01
CA PHE A 150 -12.13 -0.55 9.05
C PHE A 150 -13.11 -1.36 9.89
N LYS A 151 -13.17 -2.69 9.70
CA LYS A 151 -14.14 -3.54 10.41
C LYS A 151 -13.84 -3.68 11.91
N ILE A 152 -12.59 -3.50 12.33
CA ILE A 152 -12.19 -3.65 13.74
C ILE A 152 -12.29 -2.34 14.51
N VAL A 153 -11.92 -1.21 13.90
CA VAL A 153 -11.87 0.10 14.60
C VAL A 153 -12.92 1.08 14.08
N GLY A 154 -13.03 1.21 12.77
CA GLY A 154 -13.92 2.16 12.13
C GLY A 154 -13.25 2.92 10.99
N PRO A 155 -13.88 4.00 10.49
CA PRO A 155 -13.38 4.76 9.34
C PRO A 155 -11.92 5.20 9.48
N LEU A 156 -11.16 5.08 8.39
CA LEU A 156 -9.78 5.58 8.34
C LEU A 156 -9.80 7.09 8.09
N LYS A 157 -8.84 7.81 8.69
CA LYS A 157 -8.75 9.27 8.55
C LYS A 157 -8.20 9.64 7.17
N TYR A 158 -8.91 10.47 6.44
CA TYR A 158 -8.43 11.05 5.18
C TYR A 158 -7.86 12.45 5.41
N ILE A 159 -6.78 12.79 4.73
CA ILE A 159 -6.27 14.17 4.60
C ILE A 159 -6.16 14.60 3.13
N ASP A 160 -6.60 15.82 2.86
CA ASP A 160 -6.49 16.43 1.52
C ASP A 160 -5.09 17.02 1.29
N ALA A 161 -4.08 16.16 1.21
CA ALA A 161 -2.70 16.53 0.93
C ALA A 161 -1.99 15.43 0.14
N PHE A 162 -1.18 15.79 -0.85
CA PHE A 162 -0.25 14.85 -1.48
C PHE A 162 0.90 14.58 -0.53
N VAL A 163 1.06 13.32 -0.12
CA VAL A 163 2.05 12.92 0.91
C VAL A 163 3.03 11.87 0.40
N ALA A 164 2.73 11.21 -0.71
CA ALA A 164 3.59 10.18 -1.27
C ALA A 164 3.48 10.11 -2.79
N VAL A 165 4.38 9.33 -3.36
CA VAL A 165 4.52 9.07 -4.78
C VAL A 165 4.68 7.57 -5.00
N ASN A 166 3.89 7.05 -5.93
CA ASN A 166 4.06 5.76 -6.56
C ASN A 166 4.80 5.93 -7.89
N ARG A 167 5.81 5.09 -8.14
CA ARG A 167 6.50 5.05 -9.44
C ARG A 167 5.91 4.01 -10.37
N GLU A 168 5.40 4.46 -11.50
CA GLU A 168 4.99 3.57 -12.60
C GLU A 168 6.15 3.28 -13.54
N HIS A 169 6.50 2.00 -13.67
CA HIS A 169 7.48 1.47 -14.61
C HIS A 169 6.95 0.22 -15.33
N GLU A 170 7.67 -0.32 -16.33
CA GLU A 170 7.16 -1.41 -17.19
C GLU A 170 6.79 -2.68 -16.41
N ALA A 171 7.59 -3.03 -15.41
CA ALA A 171 7.39 -4.20 -14.56
C ALA A 171 6.39 -3.99 -13.41
N THR A 172 5.68 -2.86 -13.33
CA THR A 172 4.68 -2.60 -12.28
C THR A 172 3.66 -3.73 -12.23
N LYS A 173 3.57 -4.44 -11.09
CA LYS A 173 2.74 -5.65 -10.95
C LYS A 173 1.27 -5.43 -11.31
N THR A 174 0.70 -4.28 -10.96
CA THR A 174 -0.70 -3.96 -11.27
C THR A 174 -0.94 -3.73 -12.76
N LYS A 175 0.11 -3.47 -13.54
CA LYS A 175 0.05 -3.41 -15.01
C LYS A 175 0.13 -4.80 -15.63
N THR A 176 0.98 -5.68 -15.10
CA THR A 176 1.28 -7.00 -15.69
C THR A 176 0.35 -8.13 -15.19
N LEU A 177 -0.19 -8.03 -13.98
CA LEU A 177 -0.99 -9.08 -13.32
C LEU A 177 -2.44 -8.65 -13.05
N ARG A 178 -3.04 -7.89 -13.98
CA ARG A 178 -4.39 -7.32 -13.81
C ARG A 178 -5.48 -8.35 -13.50
N ARG A 179 -5.46 -9.51 -14.15
CA ARG A 179 -6.45 -10.57 -13.92
C ARG A 179 -6.43 -11.03 -12.46
N ARG A 180 -5.24 -11.33 -11.93
CA ARG A 180 -5.04 -11.74 -10.54
C ARG A 180 -5.45 -10.63 -9.57
N HIS A 181 -5.05 -9.39 -9.85
CA HIS A 181 -5.45 -8.24 -9.04
C HIS A 181 -6.98 -8.11 -8.91
N TYR A 182 -7.72 -8.19 -10.02
CA TYR A 182 -9.18 -8.12 -9.98
C TYR A 182 -9.81 -9.32 -9.25
N GLN A 183 -9.29 -10.54 -9.43
CA GLN A 183 -9.77 -11.73 -8.73
C GLN A 183 -9.60 -11.59 -7.21
N GLU A 184 -8.41 -11.20 -6.75
CA GLU A 184 -8.14 -10.99 -5.32
C GLU A 184 -8.99 -9.82 -4.77
N ALA A 185 -9.09 -8.70 -5.49
CA ALA A 185 -9.89 -7.56 -5.05
C ALA A 185 -11.39 -7.90 -4.94
N MET A 186 -11.96 -8.63 -5.90
CA MET A 186 -13.35 -9.08 -5.83
C MET A 186 -13.59 -10.08 -4.70
N ALA A 187 -12.61 -10.96 -4.41
CA ALA A 187 -12.69 -11.87 -3.26
C ALA A 187 -12.67 -11.11 -1.93
N VAL A 188 -11.79 -10.11 -1.79
CA VAL A 188 -11.71 -9.22 -0.63
C VAL A 188 -13.04 -8.48 -0.43
N VAL A 189 -13.59 -7.86 -1.48
CA VAL A 189 -14.86 -7.13 -1.39
C VAL A 189 -16.00 -8.08 -1.01
N ARG A 190 -16.10 -9.25 -1.66
CA ARG A 190 -17.13 -10.24 -1.31
C ARG A 190 -17.04 -10.61 0.17
N LYS A 191 -15.83 -10.83 0.69
CA LYS A 191 -15.60 -11.22 2.08
C LYS A 191 -16.05 -10.16 3.08
N TYR A 192 -15.72 -8.88 2.86
CA TYR A 192 -15.94 -7.83 3.88
C TYR A 192 -17.18 -6.95 3.65
N HIS A 193 -17.61 -6.78 2.40
CA HIS A 193 -18.84 -6.04 2.04
C HIS A 193 -20.05 -6.98 1.88
N GLY A 194 -19.85 -8.30 1.82
CA GLY A 194 -20.92 -9.31 1.67
C GLY A 194 -21.42 -9.51 0.24
N SER A 195 -21.13 -8.57 -0.67
CA SER A 195 -21.45 -8.68 -2.09
C SER A 195 -20.41 -7.97 -2.94
N VAL A 196 -20.24 -8.40 -4.18
CA VAL A 196 -19.37 -7.74 -5.17
C VAL A 196 -20.22 -6.74 -5.97
N PRO A 197 -20.00 -5.41 -5.85
CA PRO A 197 -20.76 -4.44 -6.61
C PRO A 197 -20.70 -4.68 -8.12
N LEU A 198 -21.80 -4.41 -8.82
CA LEU A 198 -21.95 -4.62 -10.27
C LEU A 198 -20.81 -3.96 -11.07
N LYS A 199 -20.30 -2.81 -10.60
CA LYS A 199 -19.16 -2.12 -11.18
C LYS A 199 -17.95 -3.05 -11.42
N TRP A 200 -17.61 -3.94 -10.48
CA TRP A 200 -16.47 -4.83 -10.66
C TRP A 200 -16.67 -5.77 -11.84
N TRP A 201 -17.87 -6.33 -11.99
CA TRP A 201 -18.23 -7.21 -13.10
C TRP A 201 -18.27 -6.49 -14.44
N LEU A 202 -18.71 -5.22 -14.48
CA LEU A 202 -18.73 -4.42 -15.71
C LEU A 202 -17.34 -3.93 -16.11
N PHE A 203 -16.50 -3.57 -15.15
CA PHE A 203 -15.21 -2.94 -15.41
C PHE A 203 -14.06 -3.93 -15.55
N GLN A 204 -14.17 -5.13 -14.95
CA GLN A 204 -13.16 -6.19 -15.05
C GLN A 204 -12.90 -6.60 -16.51
N PRO A 205 -13.91 -6.87 -17.38
CA PRO A 205 -13.66 -7.18 -18.78
C PRO A 205 -12.93 -6.04 -19.51
N TYR A 206 -13.32 -4.78 -19.26
CA TYR A 206 -12.64 -3.64 -19.86
C TYR A 206 -11.17 -3.50 -19.41
N ALA A 207 -10.93 -3.57 -18.11
CA ALA A 207 -9.60 -3.36 -17.53
C ALA A 207 -8.63 -4.52 -17.78
N VAL A 208 -9.14 -5.76 -17.86
CA VAL A 208 -8.37 -6.99 -18.01
C VAL A 208 -8.22 -7.43 -19.47
N TRP A 209 -9.24 -7.25 -20.32
CA TRP A 209 -9.24 -7.74 -21.71
C TRP A 209 -9.13 -6.63 -22.76
N LEU A 210 -9.97 -5.58 -22.69
CA LEU A 210 -9.98 -4.56 -23.75
C LEU A 210 -8.71 -3.71 -23.77
N LYS A 211 -8.17 -3.34 -22.60
CA LYS A 211 -6.90 -2.62 -22.50
C LYS A 211 -5.66 -3.45 -22.85
N SER A 212 -5.74 -4.78 -22.87
CA SER A 212 -4.62 -5.62 -23.33
C SER A 212 -4.64 -5.82 -24.86
N ILE A 213 -5.78 -5.61 -25.50
CA ILE A 213 -5.95 -5.74 -26.96
C ILE A 213 -5.63 -4.42 -27.67
N PHE A 214 -5.89 -3.28 -27.02
CA PHE A 214 -5.58 -1.94 -27.54
C PHE A 214 -4.64 -1.19 -26.58
N PRO A 215 -3.31 -1.32 -26.75
CA PRO A 215 -2.32 -0.67 -25.88
C PRO A 215 -2.31 0.86 -25.97
#